data_AF-A0A1H2J134-F1
#
_entry.id   AF-A0A1H2J134-F1
#
_cell.length_a   1.000
_cell.length_b   1.000
_cell.length_c   1.000
_cell.angle_alpha   90.00
_cell.angle_beta   90.00
_cell.angle_gamma   90.00
#
_symmetry.space_group_name_H-M   'P 1'
#
loop_
_entity.id
_entity.type
_entity.pdbx_description
1 polymer ?
#
loop_
_entity_poly.entity_id
_entity_poly.type
_entity_poly.pdbx_seq_one_letter_code
_entity_poly.pdbx_strand_id
1 'polypeptide(L)'
;MHRLGNKGFTFLELILVVAIIGGMMLLILPRTQRTFNAAKISLVRQAATEIGSYTIEYAQNMSSGKADASSYTPASYLLYPTLYDQTGPASASLVNHYTGNPVFQGVKQNISLSSTLSNPFNKTSYFDEENDDSKIPSEKPGLLYLVSSADLFRQNLNRQNISQQQNKTVQDPSSDQNSSPAAAKAPLSAFIEFYFIYTGTENAWHGQMGTDSLNGIRNGMFVARLPAPRHE
;
A
#
# COMPACT_ATOMS: atom_id res chain seq x y z
N MET A 1 -20.80 62.15 -36.96
CA MET A 1 -20.72 61.50 -35.63
C MET A 1 -21.91 60.56 -35.47
N HIS A 2 -21.77 59.30 -35.84
CA HIS A 2 -22.81 58.29 -35.62
C HIS A 2 -22.75 57.84 -34.16
N ARG A 3 -23.74 58.25 -33.35
CA ARG A 3 -23.96 57.66 -32.03
C ARG A 3 -24.39 56.21 -32.24
N LEU A 4 -23.52 55.26 -31.92
CA LEU A 4 -23.88 53.85 -31.78
C LEU A 4 -24.91 53.78 -30.65
N GLY A 5 -26.17 53.56 -31.03
CA GLY A 5 -27.27 53.44 -30.08
C GLY A 5 -27.02 52.25 -29.16
N ASN A 6 -27.10 52.50 -27.84
CA ASN A 6 -27.07 51.47 -26.82
C ASN A 6 -28.30 50.55 -27.00
N LYS A 7 -28.15 49.48 -27.78
CA LYS A 7 -29.14 48.40 -27.84
C LYS A 7 -29.07 47.67 -26.50
N GLY A 8 -30.19 47.67 -25.77
CA GLY A 8 -30.31 46.92 -24.52
C GLY A 8 -30.15 45.43 -24.75
N PHE A 9 -29.49 44.76 -23.82
CA PHE A 9 -29.27 43.31 -23.84
C PHE A 9 -30.61 42.56 -23.76
N THR A 10 -30.86 41.67 -24.73
CA THR A 10 -32.15 40.97 -24.81
C THR A 10 -32.13 39.66 -24.01
N PHE A 11 -33.30 39.22 -23.51
CA PHE A 11 -33.43 37.97 -22.77
C PHE A 11 -33.01 36.73 -23.59
N LEU A 12 -33.27 36.75 -24.91
CA LEU A 12 -32.83 35.67 -25.80
C LEU A 12 -31.30 35.58 -25.88
N GLU A 13 -30.61 36.73 -25.95
CA GLU A 13 -29.16 36.80 -25.97
C GLU A 13 -28.56 36.28 -24.66
N LEU A 14 -29.19 36.57 -23.52
CA LEU A 14 -28.81 35.99 -22.23
C LEU A 14 -28.88 34.46 -22.25
N ILE A 15 -29.99 33.88 -22.70
CA ILE A 15 -30.18 32.43 -22.74
C ILE A 15 -29.14 31.79 -23.67
N LEU A 16 -28.87 32.40 -24.83
CA LEU A 16 -27.89 31.88 -25.78
C LEU A 16 -26.48 31.85 -25.17
N VAL A 17 -26.07 32.93 -24.49
CA VAL A 17 -24.77 32.99 -23.80
C VAL A 17 -24.67 31.92 -22.71
N VAL A 18 -25.71 31.76 -21.89
CA VAL A 18 -25.74 30.73 -20.84
C VAL A 18 -25.68 29.32 -21.44
N ALA A 19 -26.37 29.07 -22.56
CA ALA A 19 -26.33 27.78 -23.24
C ALA A 19 -24.93 27.45 -23.78
N ILE A 20 -24.24 28.43 -24.39
CA ILE A 20 -22.88 28.24 -24.90
C ILE A 20 -21.90 27.99 -23.74
N ILE A 21 -21.98 28.77 -22.66
CA ILE A 21 -21.12 28.58 -21.47
C ILE A 21 -21.36 27.21 -20.83
N GLY A 22 -22.62 26.80 -20.68
CA GLY A 22 -22.99 25.49 -20.16
C GLY A 22 -22.46 24.35 -21.01
N GLY A 23 -22.60 24.46 -22.34
CA GLY A 23 -22.05 23.50 -23.30
C GLY A 23 -20.51 23.39 -23.23
N MET A 24 -19.82 24.53 -23.12
CA MET A 24 -18.36 24.53 -22.97
C MET A 24 -17.90 23.91 -21.64
N MET A 25 -18.56 24.21 -20.52
CA MET A 25 -18.24 23.63 -19.21
C MET A 25 -18.39 22.10 -19.21
N LEU A 26 -19.44 21.58 -19.86
CA LEU A 26 -19.69 20.14 -19.96
C LEU A 26 -18.52 19.39 -20.63
N LEU A 27 -17.85 20.02 -21.61
CA LEU A 27 -16.71 19.42 -22.31
C LEU A 27 -15.40 19.50 -21.51
N ILE A 28 -15.24 20.52 -20.67
CA ILE A 28 -13.99 20.78 -19.95
C ILE A 28 -13.90 19.96 -18.65
N LEU A 29 -15.01 19.85 -17.90
CA LEU A 29 -15.02 19.25 -16.57
C LEU A 29 -14.40 17.83 -16.49
N PRO A 30 -14.72 16.88 -17.39
CA PRO A 30 -14.16 15.54 -17.31
C PRO A 30 -12.63 15.50 -17.48
N ARG A 31 -12.09 16.40 -18.31
CA ARG A 31 -10.64 16.50 -18.53
C ARG A 31 -9.94 17.02 -17.30
N THR A 32 -10.47 18.10 -16.73
CA THR A 32 -9.93 18.71 -15.51
C THR A 32 -9.94 17.74 -14.34
N GLN A 33 -11.01 16.96 -14.16
CA GLN A 33 -11.08 15.92 -13.12
C GLN A 33 -10.01 14.83 -13.29
N ARG A 34 -9.79 14.34 -14.52
CA ARG A 34 -8.73 13.35 -14.80
C ARG A 34 -7.35 13.87 -14.46
N THR A 35 -7.05 15.12 -14.85
CA THR A 35 -5.76 15.75 -14.53
C THR A 35 -5.57 15.92 -13.04
N PHE A 36 -6.61 16.34 -12.30
CA PHE A 36 -6.53 16.44 -10.84
C PHE A 36 -6.31 15.08 -10.17
N ASN A 37 -7.00 14.03 -10.62
CA ASN A 37 -6.79 12.68 -10.08
C ASN A 37 -5.37 12.17 -10.37
N ALA A 38 -4.86 12.39 -11.58
CA ALA A 38 -3.48 12.03 -11.93
C ALA A 38 -2.46 12.78 -11.06
N ALA A 39 -2.67 14.08 -10.81
CA ALA A 39 -1.82 14.85 -9.91
C ALA A 39 -1.85 14.31 -8.48
N LYS A 40 -3.04 13.98 -7.94
CA LYS A 40 -3.18 13.34 -6.62
C LYS A 40 -2.43 12.01 -6.56
N ILE A 41 -2.55 11.16 -7.58
CA ILE A 41 -1.82 9.88 -7.65
C ILE A 41 -0.29 10.10 -7.65
N SER A 42 0.19 11.14 -8.34
CA SER A 42 1.61 11.50 -8.31
C SER A 42 2.07 11.87 -6.89
N LEU A 43 1.25 12.61 -6.14
CA LEU A 43 1.53 12.96 -4.74
C LEU A 43 1.50 11.72 -3.82
N VAL A 44 0.59 10.77 -4.05
CA VAL A 44 0.58 9.48 -3.32
C VAL A 44 1.90 8.73 -3.54
N ARG A 45 2.39 8.68 -4.78
CA ARG A 45 3.68 8.02 -5.10
C ARG A 45 4.85 8.69 -4.39
N GLN A 46 4.88 10.02 -4.37
CA GLN A 46 5.92 10.76 -3.65
C GLN A 46 5.89 10.45 -2.16
N ALA A 47 4.71 10.49 -1.54
CA ALA A 47 4.54 10.16 -0.12
C ALA A 47 4.93 8.71 0.18
N ALA A 48 4.59 7.76 -0.70
CA ALA A 48 4.99 6.36 -0.54
C ALA A 48 6.51 6.17 -0.50
N THR A 49 7.25 6.88 -1.36
CA THR A 49 8.72 6.83 -1.36
C THR A 49 9.30 7.40 -0.06
N GLU A 50 8.77 8.53 0.41
CA GLU A 50 9.24 9.20 1.62
C GLU A 50 8.92 8.38 2.89
N ILE A 51 7.67 7.88 3.01
CA ILE A 51 7.27 6.96 4.08
C ILE A 51 8.09 5.66 4.00
N GLY A 52 8.40 5.20 2.78
CA GLY A 52 9.28 4.06 2.54
C GLY A 52 10.64 4.24 3.20
N SER A 53 11.31 5.37 3.00
CA SER A 53 12.59 5.65 3.67
C SER A 53 12.48 5.64 5.18
N TYR A 54 11.45 6.28 5.75
CA TYR A 54 11.25 6.31 7.20
C TYR A 54 10.92 4.94 7.80
N THR A 55 10.22 4.09 7.04
CA THR A 55 9.92 2.71 7.45
C THR A 55 11.20 1.88 7.60
N ILE A 56 12.16 2.09 6.71
CA ILE A 56 13.46 1.40 6.78
C ILE A 56 14.34 1.97 7.87
N GLU A 57 14.38 3.29 8.01
CA GLU A 57 15.09 3.95 9.11
C GLU A 57 14.54 3.49 10.47
N TYR A 58 13.23 3.38 10.61
CA TYR A 58 12.58 2.80 11.79
C TYR A 58 13.09 1.38 12.08
N ALA A 59 13.04 0.49 11.09
CA ALA A 59 13.50 -0.88 11.26
C ALA A 59 15.01 -0.97 11.59
N GLN A 60 15.82 -0.08 11.02
CA GLN A 60 17.25 0.05 11.32
C GLN A 60 17.49 0.53 12.74
N ASN A 61 16.83 1.60 13.17
CA ASN A 61 16.95 2.16 14.53
C ASN A 61 16.54 1.13 15.59
N MET A 62 15.44 0.41 15.34
CA MET A 62 15.00 -0.70 16.19
C MET A 62 16.03 -1.83 16.23
N SER A 63 16.75 -2.07 15.13
CA SER A 63 17.81 -3.08 15.07
C SER A 63 19.13 -2.65 15.72
N SER A 64 19.45 -1.36 15.71
CA SER A 64 20.67 -0.84 16.30
C SER A 64 20.59 -0.71 17.82
N GLY A 65 19.39 -0.54 18.39
CA GLY A 65 19.16 -0.42 19.83
C GLY A 65 19.23 -1.74 20.61
N LYS A 66 19.76 -2.81 20.00
CA LYS A 66 19.78 -4.16 20.53
C LYS A 66 20.95 -4.44 21.46
N ALA A 67 20.75 -5.37 22.40
CA ALA A 67 21.86 -6.05 23.06
C ALA A 67 22.51 -7.04 22.09
N ASP A 68 23.84 -7.20 22.16
CA ASP A 68 24.70 -7.98 21.24
C ASP A 68 24.25 -9.43 20.98
N ALA A 69 23.33 -9.98 21.79
CA ALA A 69 22.86 -11.35 21.72
C ALA A 69 21.59 -11.58 20.88
N SER A 70 20.97 -10.55 20.29
CA SER A 70 19.72 -10.73 19.53
C SER A 70 19.91 -10.95 18.04
N SER A 71 19.22 -11.94 17.48
CA SER A 71 19.28 -12.34 16.06
C SER A 71 18.29 -11.59 15.16
N TYR A 72 17.49 -10.68 15.72
CA TYR A 72 16.53 -9.91 14.94
C TYR A 72 17.26 -9.02 13.93
N THR A 73 16.80 -8.99 12.68
CA THR A 73 17.31 -8.08 11.64
C THR A 73 16.29 -6.95 11.39
N PRO A 74 16.62 -5.88 10.64
CA PRO A 74 15.63 -4.92 10.18
C PRO A 74 14.42 -5.58 9.50
N ALA A 75 14.65 -6.62 8.70
CA ALA A 75 13.57 -7.36 8.06
C ALA A 75 12.63 -8.04 9.07
N SER A 76 13.17 -8.54 10.20
CA SER A 76 12.36 -9.15 11.25
C SER A 76 11.34 -8.18 11.85
N TYR A 77 11.72 -6.91 12.09
CA TYR A 77 10.81 -5.90 12.61
C TYR A 77 9.69 -5.49 11.65
N LEU A 78 9.91 -5.65 10.34
CA LEU A 78 8.86 -5.36 9.36
C LEU A 78 7.89 -6.55 9.22
N LEU A 79 8.42 -7.77 9.21
CA LEU A 79 7.66 -8.98 8.85
C LEU A 79 6.95 -9.66 10.00
N TYR A 80 7.49 -9.56 11.22
CA TYR A 80 7.04 -10.37 12.34
C TYR A 80 6.81 -9.50 13.57
N PRO A 81 5.80 -9.84 14.40
CA PRO A 81 5.74 -9.29 15.73
C PRO A 81 6.98 -9.74 16.51
N THR A 82 7.69 -8.78 17.10
CA THR A 82 8.82 -9.04 18.00
C THR A 82 8.36 -8.92 19.44
N LEU A 83 8.68 -9.91 20.26
CA LEU A 83 8.33 -9.91 21.68
C LEU A 83 9.23 -8.97 22.48
N TYR A 84 8.70 -8.42 23.56
CA TYR A 84 9.48 -7.70 24.57
C TYR A 84 10.28 -8.73 25.36
N ASP A 85 11.49 -9.04 24.90
CA ASP A 85 12.47 -9.81 25.66
C ASP A 85 13.65 -8.89 26.05
N GLN A 86 14.71 -9.48 26.62
CA GLN A 86 15.87 -8.75 27.14
C GLN A 86 16.67 -7.97 26.06
N THR A 87 16.17 -7.85 24.82
CA THR A 87 16.94 -7.37 23.67
C THR A 87 16.32 -6.20 22.89
N GLY A 88 15.13 -5.70 23.26
CA GLY A 88 14.58 -4.48 22.66
C GLY A 88 13.07 -4.26 22.87
N PRO A 89 12.51 -3.15 22.31
CA PRO A 89 11.09 -2.87 22.42
C PRO A 89 10.28 -3.87 21.57
N ALA A 90 9.15 -4.33 22.11
CA ALA A 90 8.16 -5.05 21.31
C ALA A 90 7.69 -4.19 20.14
N SER A 91 7.49 -4.81 18.99
CA SER A 91 6.92 -4.17 17.81
C SER A 91 6.01 -5.15 17.09
N ALA A 92 4.90 -4.64 16.55
CA ALA A 92 4.03 -5.43 15.69
C ALA A 92 4.60 -5.47 14.26
N SER A 93 4.14 -6.40 13.44
CA SER A 93 4.49 -6.39 12.02
C SER A 93 3.87 -5.18 11.33
N LEU A 94 4.64 -4.51 10.48
CA LEU A 94 4.16 -3.42 9.63
C LEU A 94 3.60 -3.94 8.30
N VAL A 95 4.07 -5.11 7.85
CA VAL A 95 3.58 -5.75 6.63
C VAL A 95 2.12 -6.14 6.83
N ASN A 96 1.35 -6.01 5.75
CA ASN A 96 -0.08 -6.28 5.70
C ASN A 96 -0.96 -5.27 6.44
N HIS A 97 -0.45 -4.06 6.69
CA HIS A 97 -1.19 -2.95 7.26
C HIS A 97 -1.14 -1.71 6.37
N TYR A 98 -2.19 -0.89 6.47
CA TYR A 98 -2.17 0.47 5.93
C TYR A 98 -1.39 1.40 6.85
N THR A 99 -0.85 2.49 6.32
CA THR A 99 -0.02 3.44 7.09
C THR A 99 -0.78 4.15 8.22
N GLY A 100 -2.11 4.22 8.17
CA GLY A 100 -2.94 4.77 9.25
C GLY A 100 -3.06 3.85 10.46
N ASN A 101 -2.63 2.58 10.33
CA ASN A 101 -2.73 1.61 11.40
C ASN A 101 -1.80 1.98 12.58
N PRO A 102 -2.21 1.77 13.85
CA PRO A 102 -1.37 2.09 15.02
C PRO A 102 0.03 1.45 15.03
N VAL A 103 0.26 0.35 14.31
CA VAL A 103 1.61 -0.25 14.18
C VAL A 103 2.62 0.69 13.51
N PHE A 104 2.17 1.67 12.72
CA PHE A 104 3.02 2.65 12.06
C PHE A 104 3.40 3.85 12.94
N GLN A 105 2.93 3.94 14.20
CA GLN A 105 3.28 5.08 15.07
C GLN A 105 4.79 5.22 15.30
N GLY A 106 5.52 4.10 15.37
CA GLY A 106 6.99 4.14 15.45
C GLY A 106 7.64 4.75 14.21
N VAL A 107 7.06 4.53 13.02
CA VAL A 107 7.50 5.19 11.78
C VAL A 107 7.16 6.68 11.81
N LYS A 108 5.96 7.05 12.26
CA LYS A 108 5.51 8.44 12.40
C LYS A 108 6.47 9.28 13.25
N GLN A 109 7.03 8.70 14.30
CA GLN A 109 7.97 9.37 15.21
C GLN A 109 9.31 9.74 14.55
N ASN A 110 9.70 9.03 13.48
CA ASN A 110 10.94 9.33 12.75
C ASN A 110 10.78 10.45 11.71
N ILE A 111 9.55 10.92 11.50
CA ILE A 111 9.25 11.94 10.50
C ILE A 111 9.55 13.31 11.08
N SER A 112 10.28 14.12 10.33
CA SER A 112 10.50 15.53 10.69
C SER A 112 9.17 16.25 10.86
N LEU A 113 9.03 17.04 11.93
CA LEU A 113 7.86 17.89 12.20
C LEU A 113 7.52 18.84 11.04
N SER A 114 8.46 19.09 10.13
CA SER A 114 8.28 19.91 8.93
C SER A 114 7.64 19.18 7.74
N SER A 115 7.65 17.84 7.71
CA SER A 115 7.07 17.08 6.61
C SER A 115 5.56 16.90 6.84
N THR A 116 4.75 17.40 5.91
CA THR A 116 3.30 17.18 5.90
C THR A 116 2.98 16.05 4.91
N LEU A 117 3.24 14.82 5.36
CA LEU A 117 2.84 13.62 4.63
C LEU A 117 1.33 13.39 4.81
N SER A 118 0.56 14.03 3.92
CA SER A 118 -0.89 13.96 3.89
C SER A 118 -1.42 13.25 2.65
N ASN A 119 -2.47 12.45 2.83
CA ASN A 119 -3.17 11.82 1.71
C ASN A 119 -3.92 12.90 0.89
N PRO A 120 -3.64 13.07 -0.41
CA PRO A 120 -4.21 14.14 -1.23
C PRO A 120 -5.71 13.95 -1.54
N PHE A 121 -6.31 12.81 -1.20
CA PHE A 121 -7.73 12.53 -1.39
C PHE A 121 -8.59 12.98 -0.21
N ASN A 122 -8.14 12.78 1.04
CA ASN A 122 -8.88 13.17 2.26
C ASN A 122 -8.21 14.32 3.06
N LYS A 123 -6.98 14.68 2.71
CA LYS A 123 -6.16 15.76 3.31
C LYS A 123 -5.73 15.50 4.77
N THR A 124 -5.86 14.28 5.28
CA THR A 124 -5.37 13.89 6.61
C THR A 124 -3.96 13.30 6.52
N SER A 125 -3.23 13.17 7.63
CA SER A 125 -1.90 12.56 7.60
C SER A 125 -2.03 11.07 7.24
N TYR A 126 -1.06 10.54 6.48
CA TYR A 126 -1.00 9.11 6.18
C TYR A 126 -0.95 8.21 7.43
N PHE A 127 -0.59 8.76 8.59
CA PHE A 127 -0.49 8.06 9.88
C PHE A 127 -1.66 8.33 10.82
N ASP A 128 -2.74 8.91 10.31
CA ASP A 128 -3.99 9.07 11.04
C ASP A 128 -4.94 7.92 10.66
N GLU A 129 -5.83 7.55 11.59
CA GLU A 129 -6.69 6.35 11.49
C GLU A 129 -7.65 6.39 10.28
N GLU A 130 -7.94 7.57 9.73
CA GLU A 130 -8.74 7.71 8.51
C GLU A 130 -8.09 7.02 7.30
N ASN A 131 -6.76 6.89 7.32
CA ASN A 131 -5.95 6.19 6.33
C ASN A 131 -5.65 4.73 6.72
N ASP A 132 -6.41 4.15 7.66
CA ASP A 132 -6.49 2.70 7.88
C ASP A 132 -7.78 2.10 7.30
N ASP A 133 -7.76 0.80 7.02
CA ASP A 133 -8.93 0.02 6.62
C ASP A 133 -8.71 -1.48 6.89
N SER A 134 -9.80 -2.17 7.22
CA SER A 134 -9.82 -3.64 7.33
C SER A 134 -9.97 -4.32 5.98
N LYS A 135 -10.54 -3.63 4.98
CA LYS A 135 -10.77 -4.16 3.64
C LYS A 135 -9.52 -4.00 2.78
N ILE A 136 -9.14 -5.08 2.08
CA ILE A 136 -7.97 -5.13 1.21
C ILE A 136 -8.38 -5.64 -0.18
N PRO A 137 -8.33 -4.83 -1.25
CA PRO A 137 -8.05 -3.39 -1.24
C PRO A 137 -9.19 -2.57 -0.60
N SER A 138 -8.84 -1.47 0.05
CA SER A 138 -9.77 -0.46 0.57
C SER A 138 -10.51 0.26 -0.57
N GLU A 139 -11.73 0.71 -0.26
CA GLU A 139 -12.52 1.59 -1.12
C GLU A 139 -12.08 3.06 -1.01
N LYS A 140 -11.32 3.40 0.03
CA LYS A 140 -10.80 4.75 0.22
C LYS A 140 -9.61 4.95 -0.73
N PRO A 141 -9.60 5.99 -1.58
CA PRO A 141 -8.50 6.21 -2.52
C PRO A 141 -7.25 6.74 -1.84
N GLY A 142 -6.10 6.37 -2.38
CA GLY A 142 -4.79 6.89 -1.97
C GLY A 142 -4.25 6.28 -0.68
N LEU A 143 -4.87 5.25 -0.11
CA LEU A 143 -4.31 4.56 1.05
C LEU A 143 -3.05 3.78 0.65
N LEU A 144 -2.02 3.82 1.50
CA LEU A 144 -0.76 3.12 1.31
C LEU A 144 -0.73 1.85 2.14
N TYR A 145 -0.53 0.71 1.48
CA TYR A 145 -0.51 -0.61 2.10
C TYR A 145 0.87 -1.25 1.93
N LEU A 146 1.51 -1.64 3.04
CA LEU A 146 2.84 -2.23 2.99
C LEU A 146 2.75 -3.74 2.75
N VAL A 147 3.47 -4.22 1.73
CA VAL A 147 3.55 -5.63 1.37
C VAL A 147 4.99 -6.10 1.24
N SER A 148 5.19 -7.41 1.33
CA SER A 148 6.50 -8.03 1.12
C SER A 148 6.42 -9.19 0.12
N SER A 149 7.52 -9.42 -0.59
CA SER A 149 7.67 -10.60 -1.45
C SER A 149 7.61 -11.91 -0.67
N ALA A 150 7.99 -11.89 0.61
CA ALA A 150 7.95 -13.05 1.49
C ALA A 150 6.52 -13.47 1.86
N ASP A 151 5.60 -12.51 2.02
CA ASP A 151 4.22 -12.82 2.38
C ASP A 151 3.47 -13.49 1.22
N LEU A 152 3.68 -13.03 -0.01
CA LEU A 152 3.15 -13.69 -1.21
C LEU A 152 3.57 -15.17 -1.27
N PHE A 153 4.84 -15.43 -0.98
CA PHE A 153 5.36 -16.79 -0.97
C PHE A 153 4.64 -17.67 0.07
N ARG A 154 4.41 -17.15 1.29
CA ARG A 154 3.63 -17.84 2.33
C ARG A 154 2.20 -18.12 1.90
N GLN A 155 1.53 -17.15 1.28
CA GLN A 155 0.16 -17.32 0.80
C GLN A 155 0.06 -18.42 -0.28
N ASN A 156 1.03 -18.47 -1.20
CA ASN A 156 1.07 -19.49 -2.25
C ASN A 156 1.33 -20.90 -1.70
N LEU A 157 2.23 -21.05 -0.73
CA LEU A 157 2.44 -22.32 -0.04
C LEU A 157 1.16 -22.84 0.63
N ASN A 158 0.46 -21.95 1.33
CA ASN A 158 -0.79 -22.32 2.00
C ASN A 158 -1.87 -22.78 1.01
N ARG A 159 -2.01 -22.09 -0.13
CA ARG A 159 -2.95 -22.48 -1.21
C ARG A 159 -2.63 -23.87 -1.78
N GLN A 160 -1.35 -24.18 -1.99
CA GLN A 160 -0.93 -25.50 -2.49
C GLN A 160 -1.26 -26.62 -1.49
N ASN A 161 -1.00 -26.40 -0.20
CA ASN A 161 -1.29 -27.39 0.85
C ASN A 161 -2.79 -27.69 0.95
N ILE A 162 -3.65 -26.67 0.86
CA ILE A 162 -5.11 -26.84 0.90
C ILE A 162 -5.61 -27.64 -0.31
N SER A 163 -5.07 -27.36 -1.50
CA SER A 163 -5.44 -28.06 -2.73
C SER A 163 -5.06 -29.55 -2.69
N GLN A 164 -3.92 -29.90 -2.06
CA GLN A 164 -3.50 -31.29 -1.90
C GLN A 164 -4.35 -32.04 -0.87
N GLN A 165 -4.77 -31.39 0.22
CA GLN A 165 -5.63 -32.00 1.23
C GLN A 165 -7.04 -32.29 0.68
N GLN A 166 -7.60 -31.38 -0.13
CA GLN A 166 -8.92 -31.59 -0.74
C GLN A 166 -8.94 -32.75 -1.74
N ASN A 167 -7.84 -32.97 -2.48
CA ASN A 167 -7.71 -34.13 -3.37
C ASN A 167 -7.52 -35.45 -2.62
N LYS A 168 -7.05 -35.44 -1.36
CA LYS A 168 -6.88 -36.64 -0.55
C LYS A 168 -8.19 -37.16 0.06
N THR A 169 -9.24 -36.33 0.13
CA THR A 169 -10.54 -36.71 0.71
C THR A 169 -11.48 -37.42 -0.27
N VAL A 170 -11.09 -37.60 -1.54
CA VAL A 170 -11.93 -38.22 -2.59
C VAL A 170 -11.43 -39.62 -3.00
N GLN A 171 -10.32 -40.11 -2.42
CA GLN A 171 -9.80 -41.46 -2.68
C GLN A 171 -9.88 -42.33 -1.42
N ASP A 172 -10.61 -43.44 -1.56
CA ASP A 172 -10.78 -44.63 -0.70
C ASP A 172 -10.09 -44.70 0.69
N PRO A 173 -10.80 -45.18 1.74
CA PRO A 173 -10.30 -45.24 3.12
C PRO A 173 -9.32 -46.41 3.40
N SER A 174 -8.61 -46.94 2.41
CA SER A 174 -7.74 -48.12 2.61
C SER A 174 -6.38 -47.96 1.93
N SER A 175 -5.55 -47.10 2.47
CA SER A 175 -4.10 -47.22 2.31
C SER A 175 -3.36 -46.52 3.45
N ASP A 176 -2.83 -47.33 4.36
CA ASP A 176 -1.76 -46.95 5.28
C ASP A 176 -0.52 -46.58 4.48
N GLN A 177 -0.33 -45.29 4.21
CA GLN A 177 1.00 -44.76 3.88
C GLN A 177 1.25 -43.43 4.58
N ASN A 178 2.03 -43.57 5.66
CA ASN A 178 2.71 -42.53 6.40
C ASN A 178 3.85 -41.97 5.53
N SER A 179 3.52 -41.15 4.53
CA SER A 179 4.49 -40.33 3.83
C SER A 179 4.26 -38.87 4.21
N SER A 180 5.02 -38.41 5.22
CA SER A 180 5.19 -37.01 5.53
C SER A 180 5.58 -36.27 4.25
N PRO A 181 4.81 -35.28 3.76
CA PRO A 181 5.23 -34.51 2.61
C PRO A 181 6.49 -33.75 3.03
N ALA A 182 7.63 -34.07 2.40
CA ALA A 182 8.82 -33.25 2.50
C ALA A 182 8.42 -31.86 1.99
N ALA A 183 8.19 -30.93 2.93
CA ALA A 183 7.89 -29.55 2.62
C ALA A 183 8.99 -29.06 1.67
N ALA A 184 8.61 -28.74 0.44
CA ALA A 184 9.52 -28.19 -0.54
C ALA A 184 10.15 -26.94 0.07
N LYS A 185 11.42 -27.07 0.49
CA LYS A 185 12.22 -26.01 1.07
C LYS A 185 12.51 -25.06 -0.08
N ALA A 186 11.60 -24.13 -0.34
CA ALA A 186 11.80 -23.17 -1.42
C ALA A 186 13.13 -22.45 -1.19
N PRO A 187 13.85 -22.09 -2.26
CA PRO A 187 15.03 -21.27 -2.13
C PRO A 187 14.59 -19.97 -1.46
N LEU A 188 14.90 -19.80 -0.18
CA LEU A 188 14.81 -18.50 0.47
C LEU A 188 15.68 -17.59 -0.39
N SER A 189 15.07 -16.64 -1.08
CA SER A 189 15.82 -15.56 -1.69
C SER A 189 16.70 -14.96 -0.59
N ALA A 190 17.97 -14.71 -0.88
CA ALA A 190 18.89 -14.11 0.09
C ALA A 190 18.38 -12.76 0.63
N PHE A 191 17.42 -12.17 -0.07
CA PHE A 191 16.78 -10.91 0.27
C PHE A 191 15.26 -10.99 0.22
N ILE A 192 14.61 -10.11 0.96
CA ILE A 192 13.17 -9.86 0.97
C ILE A 192 12.94 -8.45 0.45
N GLU A 193 12.00 -8.31 -0.48
CA GLU A 193 11.64 -7.04 -1.10
C GLU A 193 10.35 -6.51 -0.47
N PHE A 194 10.33 -5.23 -0.16
CA PHE A 194 9.22 -4.52 0.46
C PHE A 194 8.69 -3.45 -0.49
N TYR A 195 7.36 -3.35 -0.58
CA TYR A 195 6.69 -2.44 -1.49
C TYR A 195 5.52 -1.75 -0.81
N PHE A 196 5.28 -0.50 -1.15
CA PHE A 196 3.97 0.14 -0.94
C PHE A 196 3.12 -0.03 -2.19
N ILE A 197 1.93 -0.58 -2.02
CA ILE A 197 0.87 -0.53 -3.04
C ILE A 197 -0.20 0.44 -2.56
N TYR A 198 -0.97 1.01 -3.48
CA TYR A 198 -2.01 1.97 -3.13
C TYR A 198 -3.31 1.79 -3.88
N THR A 199 -4.39 2.21 -3.23
CA THR A 199 -5.74 2.12 -3.76
C THR A 199 -6.01 3.27 -4.73
N GLY A 200 -6.57 2.92 -5.89
CA GLY A 200 -7.04 3.89 -6.88
C GLY A 200 -8.43 4.43 -6.53
N THR A 201 -9.03 5.17 -7.45
CA THR A 201 -10.41 5.68 -7.34
C THR A 201 -11.47 4.64 -7.69
N GLU A 202 -11.07 3.41 -8.05
CA GLU A 202 -11.94 2.36 -8.60
C GLU A 202 -12.17 1.21 -7.62
N ASN A 203 -12.00 1.44 -6.31
CA ASN A 203 -12.10 0.40 -5.27
C ASN A 203 -11.18 -0.81 -5.52
N ALA A 204 -10.05 -0.55 -6.18
CA ALA A 204 -9.07 -1.53 -6.60
C ALA A 204 -7.66 -0.97 -6.43
N TRP A 205 -6.69 -1.86 -6.41
CA TRP A 205 -5.29 -1.47 -6.51
C TRP A 205 -5.03 -0.66 -7.78
N HIS A 206 -4.33 0.46 -7.65
CA HIS A 206 -4.06 1.30 -8.80
C HIS A 206 -3.05 0.64 -9.74
N GLY A 207 -3.25 0.75 -11.06
CA GLY A 207 -2.23 0.41 -12.05
C GLY A 207 -1.78 -1.06 -12.04
N GLN A 208 -2.71 -2.00 -11.85
CA GLN A 208 -2.42 -3.45 -11.77
C GLN A 208 -1.45 -3.82 -10.64
N MET A 209 -1.37 -3.00 -9.59
CA MET A 209 -0.77 -3.43 -8.34
C MET A 209 -1.62 -4.57 -7.74
N GLY A 210 -1.03 -5.48 -6.98
CA GLY A 210 -1.76 -6.60 -6.41
C GLY A 210 -0.93 -7.40 -5.43
N THR A 211 -1.58 -8.00 -4.43
CA THR A 211 -0.93 -8.83 -3.41
C THR A 211 -0.93 -10.32 -3.75
N ASP A 212 -1.63 -10.70 -4.82
CA ASP A 212 -1.90 -12.07 -5.24
C ASP A 212 -0.85 -12.62 -6.21
N SER A 213 0.00 -11.77 -6.77
CA SER A 213 1.04 -12.14 -7.72
C SER A 213 2.32 -11.31 -7.55
N LEU A 214 3.45 -11.88 -7.93
CA LEU A 214 4.75 -11.19 -7.82
C LEU A 214 4.83 -9.99 -8.76
N ASN A 215 4.24 -10.10 -9.95
CA ASN A 215 4.16 -8.98 -10.90
C ASN A 215 3.28 -7.85 -10.34
N GLY A 216 2.15 -8.18 -9.70
CA GLY A 216 1.30 -7.19 -9.04
C GLY A 216 2.04 -6.44 -7.93
N ILE A 217 2.80 -7.15 -7.09
CA ILE A 217 3.59 -6.52 -6.03
C ILE A 217 4.70 -5.64 -6.64
N ARG A 218 5.38 -6.12 -7.68
CA ARG A 218 6.45 -5.38 -8.38
C ARG A 218 5.97 -4.11 -9.09
N ASN A 219 4.69 -4.02 -9.43
CA ASN A 219 4.09 -2.79 -9.94
C ASN A 219 3.92 -1.72 -8.84
N GLY A 220 4.05 -2.10 -7.56
CA GLY A 220 4.03 -1.19 -6.42
C GLY A 220 5.27 -0.28 -6.33
N MET A 221 5.22 0.66 -5.41
CA MET A 221 6.37 1.51 -5.09
C MET A 221 7.38 0.71 -4.27
N PHE A 222 8.54 0.46 -4.84
CA PHE A 222 9.62 -0.24 -4.14
C PHE A 222 10.13 0.58 -2.96
N VAL A 223 10.18 -0.05 -1.80
CA VAL A 223 10.66 0.55 -0.56
C VAL A 223 12.10 0.13 -0.32
N ALA A 224 12.35 -1.17 -0.21
CA ALA A 224 13.68 -1.69 0.08
C ALA A 224 13.85 -3.17 -0.22
N ARG A 225 15.13 -3.57 -0.25
CA ARG A 225 15.58 -4.96 -0.28
C ARG A 225 16.44 -5.20 0.94
N LEU A 226 16.00 -6.08 1.84
CA LEU A 226 16.72 -6.40 3.08
C LEU A 226 17.13 -7.87 3.09
N PRO A 227 18.27 -8.25 3.71
CA PRO A 227 18.63 -9.65 3.87
C PRO A 227 17.54 -10.43 4.60
N ALA A 228 17.24 -11.65 4.13
CA ALA A 228 16.30 -12.51 4.82
C ALA A 228 16.81 -12.82 6.23
N PRO A 229 15.94 -12.86 7.26
CA PRO A 229 16.34 -13.29 8.60
C PRO A 229 16.95 -14.70 8.52
N ARG A 230 18.14 -14.88 9.09
CA ARG A 230 18.71 -16.22 9.25
C ARG A 230 18.00 -16.87 10.43
N HIS A 231 17.31 -17.96 10.17
CA HIS A 231 16.86 -18.85 11.24
C HIS A 231 18.09 -19.67 11.64
N GLU A 232 18.78 -19.23 12.69
CA GLU A 232 19.79 -20.03 13.39
C GLU A 232 19.11 -20.98 14.39
#